data_AF-A0A409YXY5-F1
#
_entry.id   AF-A0A409YXY5-F1
#
_cell.length_a   1.000
_cell.length_b   1.000
_cell.length_c   1.000
_cell.angle_alpha   90.00
_cell.angle_beta   90.00
_cell.angle_gamma   90.00
#
_symmetry.space_group_name_H-M   'P 1'
#
loop_
_entity.id
_entity.type
_entity.pdbx_description
1 polymer ?
#
loop_
_entity_poly.entity_id
_entity_poly.type
_entity_poly.pdbx_seq_one_letter_code
_entity_poly.pdbx_strand_id
1 'polypeptide(L)'
;MTSRIVQTGDVSVERWSGHLQPEGFRVLLLGATGSGKSSFIEALAGNDPSHQLGISGGTLDSVTQNVQAFKAVNVQLMGRHDEFRPLYIIDSPGFLDSKMSELEIVNKVKGWMDQNGDVHCIFYFCRITDTRLPGSARRLIKIIKSLNMHPMFLTVVTTMWNTIYGAEASERAENRFFQLQDTMWKDEIKDGTNIVKFLNTQLSAIGILTGLNLQRHALVGYFNLHPNGPLAPLVLKELLDRIHNAQQERRAIIDDRIQLLIFPNHDLESTLPPSLRSVDERLANHLRQLVEFGTQLSLNLNPQSITYQCLLDITLSSQQFLRAVESALAQLPSSPSNDQRRTELRAILNSAKADFRFDYFTLRDFDSPPPDFQKSLSVITPRLFDRIKLEASYRSYYLQRLLKMD
;
A
#
# COMPACT_ATOMS: atom_id res chain seq x y z
N MET A 1 -26.28 -26.36 21.70
CA MET A 1 -25.18 -25.53 22.24
C MET A 1 -24.70 -24.58 21.15
N THR A 2 -24.21 -23.39 21.49
CA THR A 2 -23.64 -22.43 20.54
C THR A 2 -22.14 -22.68 20.39
N SER A 3 -21.62 -22.58 19.17
CA SER A 3 -20.17 -22.72 18.95
C SER A 3 -19.40 -21.66 19.74
N ARG A 4 -18.23 -22.01 20.27
CA ARG A 4 -17.38 -21.09 21.05
C ARG A 4 -15.92 -21.44 20.89
N ILE A 5 -15.05 -20.44 20.98
CA ILE A 5 -13.61 -20.67 21.04
C ILE A 5 -13.23 -21.01 22.48
N VAL A 6 -12.48 -22.08 22.67
CA VAL A 6 -12.05 -22.57 23.98
C VAL A 6 -10.54 -22.77 24.01
N GLN A 7 -9.96 -22.53 25.18
CA GLN A 7 -8.59 -22.89 25.50
C GLN A 7 -8.56 -24.32 26.04
N THR A 8 -7.72 -25.18 25.49
CA THR A 8 -7.62 -26.61 25.84
C THR A 8 -6.32 -26.97 26.55
N GLY A 9 -5.44 -25.99 26.78
CA GLY A 9 -4.12 -26.17 27.39
C GLY A 9 -3.28 -24.89 27.31
N ASP A 10 -1.96 -25.02 27.45
CA ASP A 10 -1.03 -23.90 27.30
C ASP A 10 -1.01 -23.40 25.86
N VAL A 11 -1.28 -22.12 25.66
CA VAL A 11 -1.43 -21.54 24.33
C VAL A 11 -0.07 -21.20 23.73
N SER A 12 0.12 -21.60 22.48
CA SER A 12 1.25 -21.19 21.65
C SER A 12 0.79 -20.98 20.21
N VAL A 13 1.68 -20.53 19.34
CA VAL A 13 1.38 -20.27 17.93
C VAL A 13 2.45 -20.85 17.03
N GLU A 14 2.03 -21.49 15.94
CA GLU A 14 2.92 -22.05 14.93
C GLU A 14 2.69 -21.37 13.58
N ARG A 15 3.77 -21.02 12.87
CA ARG A 15 3.65 -20.61 11.45
C ARG A 15 3.10 -21.79 10.65
N TRP A 16 2.06 -21.53 9.88
CA TRP A 16 1.39 -22.57 9.10
C TRP A 16 1.69 -22.42 7.60
N SER A 17 2.38 -23.41 7.04
CA SER A 17 2.72 -23.50 5.61
C SER A 17 2.01 -24.65 4.89
N GLY A 18 1.27 -25.49 5.63
CA GLY A 18 0.50 -26.60 5.07
C GLY A 18 -0.84 -26.15 4.47
N HIS A 19 -1.56 -27.10 3.87
CA HIS A 19 -2.94 -26.86 3.44
C HIS A 19 -3.80 -26.61 4.69
N LEU A 20 -4.57 -25.51 4.69
CA LEU A 20 -5.51 -25.25 5.78
C LEU A 20 -6.63 -26.28 5.75
N GLN A 21 -7.01 -26.78 6.92
CA GLN A 21 -8.15 -27.69 7.03
C GLN A 21 -9.42 -26.98 6.54
N PRO A 22 -10.25 -27.62 5.69
CA PRO A 22 -11.47 -27.01 5.17
C PRO A 22 -12.40 -26.50 6.27
N GLU A 23 -12.52 -27.25 7.37
CA GLU A 23 -13.37 -26.92 8.51
C GLU A 23 -12.68 -25.97 9.51
N GLY A 24 -11.40 -25.63 9.31
CA GLY A 24 -10.65 -24.74 10.20
C GLY A 24 -11.26 -23.34 10.28
N PHE A 25 -11.35 -22.81 11.50
CA PHE A 25 -11.86 -21.46 11.73
C PHE A 25 -10.75 -20.44 11.46
N ARG A 26 -11.03 -19.45 10.61
CA ARG A 26 -10.04 -18.48 10.11
C ARG A 26 -10.38 -17.06 10.56
N VAL A 27 -9.49 -16.41 11.30
CA VAL A 27 -9.60 -15.01 11.72
C VAL A 27 -8.58 -14.19 10.94
N LEU A 28 -9.06 -13.24 10.12
CA LEU A 28 -8.22 -12.34 9.34
C LEU A 28 -7.91 -11.06 10.12
N LEU A 29 -6.65 -10.69 10.21
CA LEU A 29 -6.21 -9.46 10.86
C LEU A 29 -6.05 -8.36 9.81
N LEU A 30 -6.82 -7.28 9.92
CA LEU A 30 -6.71 -6.10 9.08
C LEU A 30 -6.38 -4.86 9.90
N GLY A 31 -5.79 -3.85 9.27
CA GLY A 31 -5.46 -2.59 9.92
C GLY A 31 -4.22 -1.96 9.32
N ALA A 32 -3.97 -0.70 9.68
CA ALA A 32 -2.84 0.05 9.14
C ALA A 32 -1.47 -0.61 9.47
N THR A 33 -0.43 -0.26 8.73
CA THR A 33 0.96 -0.59 9.11
C THR A 33 1.24 -0.07 10.53
N GLY A 34 1.83 -0.91 11.37
CA GLY A 34 2.08 -0.60 12.78
C GLY A 34 0.84 -0.62 13.71
N SER A 35 -0.33 -1.08 13.25
CA SER A 35 -1.55 -1.11 14.10
C SER A 35 -1.56 -2.17 15.21
N GLY A 36 -0.59 -3.09 15.23
CA GLY A 36 -0.47 -4.15 16.24
C GLY A 36 -0.99 -5.53 15.80
N LYS A 37 -1.20 -5.78 14.51
CA LYS A 37 -1.61 -7.09 13.97
C LYS A 37 -0.63 -8.21 14.34
N SER A 38 0.64 -8.07 13.96
CA SER A 38 1.67 -9.08 14.27
C SER A 38 1.98 -9.15 15.77
N SER A 39 1.87 -8.03 16.50
CA SER A 39 1.97 -8.01 17.97
C SER A 39 0.87 -8.81 18.66
N PHE A 40 -0.33 -8.89 18.08
CA PHE A 40 -1.40 -9.73 18.60
C PHE A 40 -1.04 -11.22 18.51
N ILE A 41 -0.42 -11.64 17.39
CA ILE A 41 0.02 -13.02 17.19
C ILE A 41 1.18 -13.36 18.13
N GLU A 42 2.16 -12.46 18.27
CA GLU A 42 3.28 -12.63 19.22
C GLU A 42 2.79 -12.71 20.66
N ALA A 43 1.86 -11.83 21.04
CA ALA A 43 1.25 -11.91 22.36
C ALA A 43 0.50 -13.23 22.56
N LEU A 44 -0.19 -13.74 21.53
CA LEU A 44 -0.88 -15.03 21.59
C LEU A 44 0.10 -16.20 21.74
N ALA A 45 1.29 -16.14 21.12
CA ALA A 45 2.34 -17.14 21.25
C ALA A 45 2.91 -17.24 22.67
N GLY A 46 2.80 -16.16 23.45
CA GLY A 46 3.27 -16.10 24.83
C GLY A 46 4.73 -15.66 24.95
N ASN A 47 5.24 -15.66 26.19
CA ASN A 47 6.57 -15.14 26.51
C ASN A 47 7.67 -16.21 26.53
N ASP A 48 7.35 -17.47 26.17
CA ASP A 48 8.35 -18.52 26.08
C ASP A 48 9.34 -18.19 24.95
N PRO A 49 10.65 -18.09 25.22
CA PRO A 49 11.65 -17.80 24.19
C PRO A 49 11.63 -18.79 23.01
N SER A 50 11.20 -20.03 23.24
CA SER A 50 11.07 -21.05 22.18
C SER A 50 9.90 -20.83 21.23
N HIS A 51 8.97 -19.93 21.58
CA HIS A 51 7.78 -19.60 20.80
C HIS A 51 7.83 -18.20 20.15
N GLN A 52 8.94 -17.47 20.27
CA GLN A 52 9.10 -16.17 19.61
C GLN A 52 9.09 -16.33 18.08
N LEU A 53 8.17 -15.62 17.41
CA LEU A 53 8.00 -15.71 15.97
C LEU A 53 8.86 -14.71 15.21
N GLY A 54 9.34 -13.65 15.88
CA GLY A 54 10.14 -12.58 15.29
C GLY A 54 9.40 -11.79 14.21
N ILE A 55 8.07 -11.72 14.29
CA ILE A 55 7.21 -11.07 13.28
C ILE A 55 6.80 -9.65 13.67
N SER A 56 6.83 -9.30 14.96
CA SER A 56 6.63 -7.91 15.39
C SER A 56 7.97 -7.15 15.40
N GLY A 57 8.34 -6.54 14.27
CA GLY A 57 9.48 -5.61 14.21
C GLY A 57 9.05 -4.18 14.53
N GLY A 58 9.83 -3.46 15.34
CA GLY A 58 9.66 -2.02 15.61
C GLY A 58 10.18 -1.10 14.49
N THR A 59 10.48 -1.65 13.32
CA THR A 59 11.03 -0.91 12.17
C THR A 59 9.94 -0.10 11.46
N LEU A 60 10.33 1.04 10.89
CA LEU A 60 9.43 1.94 10.14
C LEU A 60 8.91 1.32 8.84
N ASP A 61 9.61 0.33 8.28
CA ASP A 61 9.16 -0.44 7.11
C ASP A 61 8.21 -1.57 7.53
N SER A 62 7.14 -1.78 6.76
CA SER A 62 6.25 -2.92 6.95
C SER A 62 7.02 -4.23 6.85
N VAL A 63 7.06 -4.98 7.96
CA VAL A 63 7.70 -6.30 8.04
C VAL A 63 6.90 -7.34 7.26
N THR A 64 5.57 -7.22 7.24
CA THR A 64 4.66 -8.17 6.60
C THR A 64 4.34 -7.73 5.16
N GLN A 65 4.93 -8.40 4.18
CA GLN A 65 4.76 -8.12 2.74
C GLN A 65 3.81 -9.08 2.01
N ASN A 66 3.49 -10.21 2.65
CA ASN A 66 2.60 -11.24 2.12
C ASN A 66 1.63 -11.71 3.21
N VAL A 67 0.49 -12.25 2.80
CA VAL A 67 -0.49 -12.86 3.72
C VAL A 67 0.08 -14.16 4.27
N GLN A 68 0.02 -14.35 5.59
CA GLN A 68 0.59 -15.50 6.29
C GLN A 68 -0.42 -16.12 7.24
N ALA A 69 -0.43 -17.44 7.33
CA ALA A 69 -1.29 -18.17 8.26
C ALA A 69 -0.49 -18.64 9.48
N PHE A 70 -1.13 -18.58 10.64
CA PHE A 70 -0.61 -19.06 11.91
C PHE A 70 -1.66 -19.94 12.57
N LYS A 71 -1.27 -21.11 13.08
CA LYS A 71 -2.16 -21.99 13.83
C LYS A 71 -2.06 -21.65 15.30
N ALA A 72 -3.18 -21.35 15.94
CA ALA A 72 -3.24 -21.22 17.39
C ALA A 72 -3.30 -22.63 18.01
N VAL A 73 -2.27 -22.99 18.78
CA VAL A 73 -2.18 -24.28 19.45
C VAL A 73 -2.92 -24.20 20.78
N ASN A 74 -3.67 -25.25 21.11
CA ASN A 74 -4.52 -25.32 22.30
C ASN A 74 -5.59 -24.21 22.41
N VAL A 75 -5.94 -23.59 21.29
CA VAL A 75 -7.11 -22.72 21.14
C VAL A 75 -7.92 -23.22 19.95
N GLN A 76 -9.16 -23.64 20.19
CA GLN A 76 -9.95 -24.36 19.19
C GLN A 76 -11.39 -23.87 19.18
N LEU A 77 -12.02 -23.97 18.01
CA LEU A 77 -13.46 -23.77 17.89
C LEU A 77 -14.17 -25.07 18.30
N MET A 78 -14.87 -25.02 19.42
CA MET A 78 -15.80 -26.07 19.86
C MET A 78 -17.15 -25.83 19.16
N GLY A 79 -17.56 -26.77 18.32
CA GLY A 79 -18.80 -26.73 17.57
C GLY A 79 -20.03 -27.12 18.39
N ARG A 80 -21.14 -27.39 17.72
CA ARG A 80 -22.43 -27.66 18.40
C ARG A 80 -22.55 -29.10 18.90
N HIS A 81 -21.77 -30.02 18.34
CA HIS A 81 -21.73 -31.44 18.67
C HIS A 81 -20.40 -31.83 19.31
N ASP A 82 -19.79 -30.88 20.05
CA ASP A 82 -18.49 -31.02 20.69
C ASP A 82 -17.34 -31.36 19.72
N GLU A 83 -17.51 -31.07 18.43
CA GLU A 83 -16.43 -31.15 17.46
C GLU A 83 -15.42 -30.03 17.65
N PHE A 84 -14.14 -30.36 17.69
CA PHE A 84 -13.06 -29.37 17.78
C PHE A 84 -12.48 -29.10 16.41
N ARG A 85 -12.38 -27.81 16.06
CA ARG A 85 -11.80 -27.35 14.79
C ARG A 85 -10.60 -26.46 15.07
N PRO A 86 -9.51 -26.57 14.28
CA PRO A 86 -8.34 -25.74 14.47
C PRO A 86 -8.68 -24.26 14.23
N LEU A 87 -8.02 -23.40 15.00
CA LEU A 87 -8.08 -21.95 14.84
C LEU A 87 -6.85 -21.47 14.08
N TYR A 88 -7.07 -20.73 13.00
CA TYR A 88 -6.04 -20.09 12.21
C TYR A 88 -6.17 -18.57 12.28
N ILE A 89 -5.06 -17.91 12.56
CA ILE A 89 -4.90 -16.46 12.54
C ILE A 89 -4.18 -16.08 11.26
N ILE A 90 -4.78 -15.23 10.45
CA ILE A 90 -4.27 -14.84 9.14
C ILE A 90 -3.75 -13.41 9.24
N ASP A 91 -2.43 -13.23 9.24
CA ASP A 91 -1.79 -11.91 9.22
C ASP A 91 -1.75 -11.38 7.78
N SER A 92 -2.07 -10.11 7.61
CA SER A 92 -2.03 -9.44 6.31
C SER A 92 -1.02 -8.31 6.30
N PRO A 93 -0.51 -7.90 5.11
CA PRO A 93 0.12 -6.60 4.96
C PRO A 93 -0.76 -5.47 5.53
N GLY A 94 -0.12 -4.44 6.06
CA GLY A 94 -0.83 -3.29 6.65
C GLY A 94 -1.31 -2.31 5.59
N PHE A 95 -2.53 -1.80 5.77
CA PHE A 95 -3.03 -0.66 4.97
C PHE A 95 -2.27 0.63 5.29
N LEU A 96 -2.43 1.66 4.46
CA LEU A 96 -1.71 2.93 4.62
C LEU A 96 -0.19 2.73 4.60
N ASP A 97 0.26 1.72 3.85
CA ASP A 97 1.67 1.44 3.66
C ASP A 97 2.31 2.49 2.74
N SER A 98 3.58 2.81 2.95
CA SER A 98 4.28 3.82 2.14
C SER A 98 4.63 3.31 0.74
N LYS A 99 4.72 1.99 0.54
CA LYS A 99 5.13 1.34 -0.70
C LYS A 99 3.98 0.58 -1.37
N MET A 100 3.13 -0.07 -0.58
CA MET A 100 2.00 -0.89 -1.07
C MET A 100 0.70 -0.08 -1.13
N SER A 101 -0.06 -0.21 -2.22
CA SER A 101 -1.37 0.43 -2.35
C SER A 101 -2.48 -0.38 -1.67
N GLU A 102 -3.60 0.26 -1.35
CA GLU A 102 -4.72 -0.46 -0.72
C GLU A 102 -5.33 -1.49 -1.68
N LEU A 103 -5.27 -1.22 -2.99
CA LEU A 103 -5.67 -2.16 -4.03
C LEU A 103 -4.80 -3.42 -4.02
N GLU A 104 -3.48 -3.26 -3.93
CA GLU A 104 -2.56 -4.38 -3.89
C GLU A 104 -2.79 -5.26 -2.64
N ILE A 105 -3.05 -4.65 -1.49
CA ILE A 105 -3.36 -5.37 -0.25
C ILE A 105 -4.66 -6.17 -0.41
N VAL A 106 -5.73 -5.55 -0.92
CA VAL A 106 -7.00 -6.24 -1.16
C VAL A 106 -6.80 -7.43 -2.11
N ASN A 107 -6.03 -7.26 -3.18
CA ASN A 107 -5.73 -8.34 -4.13
C ASN A 107 -4.90 -9.47 -3.50
N LYS A 108 -3.92 -9.15 -2.64
CA LYS A 108 -3.14 -10.16 -1.90
C LYS A 108 -4.03 -10.97 -0.95
N VAL A 109 -4.94 -10.32 -0.22
CA VAL A 109 -5.90 -11.02 0.65
C VAL A 109 -6.86 -11.88 -0.17
N LYS A 110 -7.43 -11.33 -1.25
CA LYS A 110 -8.31 -12.08 -2.14
C LYS A 110 -7.62 -13.30 -2.73
N GLY A 111 -6.42 -13.14 -3.32
CA GLY A 111 -5.67 -14.24 -3.90
C GLY A 111 -5.30 -15.31 -2.87
N TRP A 112 -5.03 -14.91 -1.63
CA TRP A 112 -4.84 -15.86 -0.53
C TRP A 112 -6.12 -16.64 -0.21
N MET A 113 -7.28 -15.98 -0.15
CA MET A 113 -8.58 -16.62 0.09
C MET A 113 -8.98 -17.57 -1.05
N ASP A 114 -8.75 -17.17 -2.30
CA ASP A 114 -9.05 -18.00 -3.48
C ASP A 114 -8.27 -19.34 -3.44
N GLN A 115 -7.11 -19.37 -2.79
CA GLN A 115 -6.28 -20.58 -2.63
C GLN A 115 -6.56 -21.35 -1.33
N ASN A 116 -6.96 -20.66 -0.26
CA ASN A 116 -6.98 -21.21 1.10
C ASN A 116 -8.38 -21.26 1.73
N GLY A 117 -9.41 -20.83 1.00
CA GLY A 117 -10.79 -20.77 1.48
C GLY A 117 -11.13 -19.48 2.23
N ASP A 118 -12.42 -19.36 2.57
CA ASP A 118 -12.99 -18.15 3.14
C ASP A 118 -12.56 -17.88 4.60
N VAL A 119 -12.54 -16.60 4.93
CA VAL A 119 -12.33 -16.10 6.31
C VAL A 119 -13.66 -16.03 7.06
N HIS A 120 -13.63 -16.35 8.35
CA HIS A 120 -14.83 -16.46 9.17
C HIS A 120 -15.10 -15.19 10.00
N CYS A 121 -14.03 -14.52 10.43
CA CYS A 121 -14.09 -13.25 11.15
C CYS A 121 -12.97 -12.31 10.71
N ILE A 122 -13.20 -11.02 10.84
CA ILE A 122 -12.17 -9.98 10.69
C ILE A 122 -11.94 -9.30 12.02
N PHE A 123 -10.68 -9.18 12.40
CA PHE A 123 -10.23 -8.27 13.43
C PHE A 123 -9.64 -7.03 12.77
N TYR A 124 -10.27 -5.88 12.98
CA TYR A 124 -9.76 -4.60 12.52
C TYR A 124 -8.99 -3.89 13.65
N PHE A 125 -7.68 -3.78 13.47
CA PHE A 125 -6.75 -3.19 14.44
C PHE A 125 -6.57 -1.69 14.21
N CYS A 126 -6.71 -0.92 15.29
CA CYS A 126 -6.46 0.52 15.28
C CYS A 126 -5.75 0.97 16.57
N ARG A 127 -4.79 1.90 16.45
CA ARG A 127 -4.04 2.43 17.58
C ARG A 127 -4.90 3.43 18.35
N ILE A 128 -4.95 3.30 19.67
CA ILE A 128 -5.65 4.27 20.52
C ILE A 128 -4.86 5.59 20.68
N THR A 129 -3.55 5.54 20.44
CA THR A 129 -2.62 6.66 20.59
C THR A 129 -2.68 7.68 19.46
N ASP A 130 -3.43 7.42 18.39
CA ASP A 130 -3.63 8.38 17.31
C ASP A 130 -4.50 9.55 17.78
N THR A 131 -3.88 10.70 18.03
CA THR A 131 -4.51 11.91 18.56
C THR A 131 -5.58 12.50 17.62
N ARG A 132 -5.56 12.15 16.34
CA ARG A 132 -6.53 12.57 15.32
C ARG A 132 -6.87 11.41 14.38
N LEU A 133 -8.08 11.40 13.81
CA LEU A 133 -8.43 10.56 12.65
C LEU A 133 -8.08 11.30 11.36
N PRO A 134 -6.91 11.08 10.75
CA PRO A 134 -6.62 11.65 9.44
C PRO A 134 -7.61 11.12 8.39
N GLY A 135 -7.74 11.85 7.27
CA GLY A 135 -8.63 11.46 6.18
C GLY A 135 -8.33 10.06 5.64
N SER A 136 -7.06 9.65 5.62
CA SER A 136 -6.60 8.31 5.25
C SER A 136 -7.16 7.22 6.18
N ALA A 137 -7.10 7.41 7.50
CA ALA A 137 -7.67 6.47 8.47
C ALA A 137 -9.21 6.38 8.35
N ARG A 138 -9.89 7.50 8.07
CA ARG A 138 -11.34 7.49 7.80
C ARG A 138 -11.67 6.72 6.51
N ARG A 139 -10.85 6.86 5.46
CA ARG A 139 -10.98 6.08 4.22
C ARG A 139 -10.76 4.60 4.48
N LEU A 140 -9.76 4.24 5.27
CA LEU A 140 -9.52 2.85 5.67
C LEU A 140 -10.74 2.27 6.40
N ILE A 141 -11.32 2.97 7.37
CA ILE A 141 -12.56 2.52 8.02
C ILE A 141 -13.69 2.29 7.00
N LYS A 142 -13.84 3.17 6.00
CA LYS A 142 -14.82 2.96 4.91
C LYS A 142 -14.50 1.72 4.07
N ILE A 143 -13.22 1.46 3.77
CA ILE A 143 -12.77 0.24 3.07
C ILE A 143 -13.18 -0.99 3.87
N ILE A 144 -12.89 -1.03 5.18
CA ILE A 144 -13.25 -2.15 6.05
C ILE A 144 -14.77 -2.37 6.09
N LYS A 145 -15.55 -1.30 6.25
CA LYS A 145 -17.02 -1.37 6.20
C LYS A 145 -17.54 -1.85 4.84
N SER A 146 -16.84 -1.55 3.75
CA SER A 146 -17.22 -1.95 2.39
C SER A 146 -16.95 -3.42 2.05
N LEU A 147 -16.21 -4.16 2.91
CA LEU A 147 -16.02 -5.61 2.76
C LEU A 147 -17.32 -6.41 2.98
N ASN A 148 -18.39 -5.74 3.38
CA ASN A 148 -19.75 -6.26 3.55
C ASN A 148 -19.81 -7.49 4.46
N MET A 149 -18.91 -7.53 5.45
CA MET A 149 -18.92 -8.53 6.51
C MET A 149 -20.14 -8.30 7.40
N HIS A 150 -20.86 -9.38 7.75
CA HIS A 150 -21.92 -9.25 8.72
C HIS A 150 -21.33 -8.72 10.05
N PRO A 151 -21.88 -7.65 10.66
CA PRO A 151 -21.29 -6.96 11.82
C PRO A 151 -20.85 -7.88 12.97
N MET A 152 -21.62 -8.91 13.30
CA MET A 152 -21.26 -9.96 14.29
C MET A 152 -19.89 -10.64 14.07
N PHE A 153 -19.37 -10.68 12.84
CA PHE A 153 -18.06 -11.28 12.51
C PHE A 153 -16.93 -10.27 12.42
N LEU A 154 -17.24 -8.99 12.63
CA LEU A 154 -16.26 -7.92 12.73
C LEU A 154 -15.97 -7.64 14.21
N THR A 155 -14.69 -7.57 14.55
CA THR A 155 -14.24 -7.09 15.86
C THR A 155 -13.24 -5.96 15.67
N VAL A 156 -13.55 -4.79 16.21
CA VAL A 156 -12.65 -3.64 16.26
C VAL A 156 -11.73 -3.81 17.47
N VAL A 157 -10.44 -4.02 17.21
CA VAL A 157 -9.42 -4.23 18.24
C VAL A 157 -8.62 -2.93 18.40
N THR A 158 -8.74 -2.30 19.57
CA THR A 158 -7.95 -1.12 19.91
C THR A 158 -6.64 -1.53 20.58
N THR A 159 -5.52 -1.01 20.12
CA THR A 159 -4.15 -1.40 20.54
C THR A 159 -3.38 -0.25 21.16
N MET A 160 -2.15 -0.53 21.63
CA MET A 160 -1.22 0.43 22.24
C MET A 160 -1.68 0.95 23.61
N TRP A 161 -2.58 0.23 24.29
CA TRP A 161 -3.01 0.59 25.65
C TRP A 161 -1.86 0.53 26.66
N ASN A 162 -0.93 -0.41 26.46
CA ASN A 162 0.26 -0.60 27.29
C ASN A 162 1.34 0.48 27.12
N THR A 163 1.19 1.39 26.14
CA THR A 163 2.15 2.48 25.88
C THR A 163 1.68 3.82 26.44
N ILE A 164 0.53 3.85 27.13
CA ILE A 164 -0.06 5.07 27.67
C ILE A 164 0.44 5.25 29.10
N TYR A 165 1.02 6.42 29.37
CA TYR A 165 1.53 6.77 30.68
C TYR A 165 0.98 8.13 31.11
N GLY A 166 0.47 8.23 32.33
CA GLY A 166 -0.10 9.45 32.90
C GLY A 166 -1.61 9.58 32.71
N ALA A 167 -2.24 10.35 33.61
CA ALA A 167 -3.69 10.51 33.68
C ALA A 167 -4.28 11.16 32.41
N GLU A 168 -3.68 12.27 31.94
CA GLU A 168 -4.16 12.99 30.76
C GLU A 168 -4.06 12.16 29.47
N ALA A 169 -3.00 11.37 29.32
CA ALA A 169 -2.85 10.49 28.17
C ALA A 169 -3.88 9.34 28.20
N SER A 170 -4.17 8.82 29.39
CA SER A 170 -5.20 7.80 29.62
C SER A 170 -6.59 8.34 29.30
N GLU A 171 -6.92 9.53 29.80
CA GLU A 171 -8.19 10.20 29.51
C GLU A 171 -8.38 10.46 28.02
N ARG A 172 -7.33 10.94 27.31
CA ARG A 172 -7.38 11.11 25.85
C ARG A 172 -7.63 9.79 25.11
N ALA A 173 -7.00 8.70 25.54
CA ALA A 173 -7.20 7.39 24.94
C ALA A 173 -8.60 6.83 25.20
N GLU A 174 -9.16 7.03 26.40
CA GLU A 174 -10.54 6.64 26.71
C GLU A 174 -11.56 7.46 25.90
N ASN A 175 -11.39 8.78 25.84
CA ASN A 175 -12.22 9.65 24.98
C ASN A 175 -12.17 9.21 23.51
N ARG A 176 -11.00 8.76 23.06
CA ARG A 176 -10.82 8.21 21.73
C ARG A 176 -11.54 6.88 21.54
N PHE A 177 -11.51 6.01 22.54
CA PHE A 177 -12.24 4.74 22.51
C PHE A 177 -13.75 5.00 22.38
N PHE A 178 -14.29 5.94 23.16
CA PHE A 178 -15.69 6.36 23.04
C PHE A 178 -16.00 6.98 21.67
N GLN A 179 -15.11 7.79 21.10
CA GLN A 179 -15.31 8.30 19.74
C GLN A 179 -15.40 7.17 18.69
N LEU A 180 -14.55 6.15 18.82
CA LEU A 180 -14.60 4.99 17.94
C LEU A 180 -15.93 4.23 18.11
N GLN A 181 -16.36 4.02 19.35
CA GLN A 181 -17.57 3.30 19.70
C GLN A 181 -18.85 4.06 19.32
N ASP A 182 -18.98 5.31 19.74
CA ASP A 182 -20.25 6.07 19.72
C ASP A 182 -20.45 6.88 18.44
N THR A 183 -19.41 7.03 17.62
CA THR A 183 -19.48 7.82 16.38
C THR A 183 -19.03 7.01 15.17
N MET A 184 -17.84 6.43 15.20
CA MET A 184 -17.25 5.83 13.99
C MET A 184 -17.82 4.46 13.66
N TRP A 185 -18.05 3.63 14.68
CA TRP A 185 -18.56 2.26 14.56
C TRP A 185 -19.96 2.09 15.16
N LYS A 186 -20.64 3.19 15.46
CA LYS A 186 -21.92 3.21 16.18
C LYS A 186 -22.95 2.26 15.56
N ASP A 187 -23.15 2.38 14.25
CA ASP A 187 -24.16 1.62 13.52
C ASP A 187 -23.77 0.14 13.44
N GLU A 188 -22.48 -0.15 13.18
CA GLU A 188 -22.00 -1.53 13.13
C GLU A 188 -22.02 -2.22 14.50
N ILE A 189 -21.76 -1.49 15.58
CA ILE A 189 -21.84 -1.99 16.96
C ILE A 189 -23.29 -2.28 17.34
N LYS A 190 -24.22 -1.39 16.97
CA LYS A 190 -25.66 -1.64 17.14
C LYS A 190 -26.09 -2.95 16.48
N ASP A 191 -25.48 -3.30 15.35
CA ASP A 191 -25.78 -4.51 14.59
C ASP A 191 -24.92 -5.74 15.02
N GLY A 192 -24.09 -5.59 16.06
CA GLY A 192 -23.38 -6.69 16.72
C GLY A 192 -21.86 -6.74 16.53
N THR A 193 -21.25 -5.71 15.92
CA THR A 193 -19.77 -5.58 15.92
C THR A 193 -19.26 -5.41 17.34
N ASN A 194 -18.22 -6.16 17.68
CA ASN A 194 -17.55 -5.99 18.97
C ASN A 194 -16.46 -4.92 18.87
N ILE A 195 -16.27 -4.14 19.93
CA ILE A 195 -15.10 -3.28 20.10
C ILE A 195 -14.40 -3.63 21.42
N VAL A 196 -13.10 -3.90 21.36
CA VAL A 196 -12.33 -4.46 22.48
C VAL A 196 -10.98 -3.78 22.64
N LYS A 197 -10.44 -3.84 23.86
CA LYS A 197 -9.11 -3.33 24.20
C LYS A 197 -8.12 -4.49 24.22
N PHE A 198 -7.11 -4.45 23.35
CA PHE A 198 -5.98 -5.36 23.38
C PHE A 198 -4.84 -4.75 24.18
N LEU A 199 -4.50 -5.39 25.29
CA LEU A 199 -3.53 -4.87 26.27
C LEU A 199 -2.09 -5.33 25.99
N ASN A 200 -1.84 -5.92 24.82
CA ASN A 200 -0.54 -6.47 24.44
C ASN A 200 -0.04 -7.56 25.39
N THR A 201 -0.95 -8.42 25.86
CA THR A 201 -0.66 -9.59 26.70
C THR A 201 -1.34 -10.83 26.14
N GLN A 202 -0.76 -12.01 26.38
CA GLN A 202 -1.34 -13.29 25.97
C GLN A 202 -2.76 -13.48 26.51
N LEU A 203 -2.99 -13.13 27.78
CA LEU A 203 -4.30 -13.20 28.41
C LEU A 203 -5.33 -12.33 27.67
N SER A 204 -4.97 -11.10 27.28
CA SER A 204 -5.89 -10.25 26.51
C SER A 204 -6.14 -10.79 25.10
N ALA A 205 -5.14 -11.39 24.43
CA ALA A 205 -5.32 -12.00 23.11
C ALA A 205 -6.26 -13.22 23.16
N ILE A 206 -6.06 -14.13 24.13
CA ILE A 206 -6.94 -15.28 24.38
C ILE A 206 -8.35 -14.79 24.74
N GLY A 207 -8.46 -13.79 25.62
CA GLY A 207 -9.74 -13.19 26.01
C GLY A 207 -10.54 -12.66 24.80
N ILE A 208 -9.87 -11.98 23.87
CA ILE A 208 -10.50 -11.47 22.64
C ILE A 208 -11.01 -12.63 21.76
N LEU A 209 -10.22 -13.70 21.59
CA LEU A 209 -10.62 -14.86 20.79
C LEU A 209 -11.79 -15.64 21.42
N THR A 210 -11.70 -15.92 22.71
CA THR A 210 -12.76 -16.65 23.46
C THR A 210 -14.05 -15.84 23.62
N GLY A 211 -13.96 -14.50 23.57
CA GLY A 211 -15.09 -13.58 23.64
C GLY A 211 -15.88 -13.42 22.33
N LEU A 212 -15.49 -14.08 21.23
CA LEU A 212 -16.23 -13.97 19.97
C LEU A 212 -17.63 -14.59 20.06
N ASN A 213 -18.63 -13.82 19.61
CA ASN A 213 -20.01 -14.28 19.56
C ASN A 213 -20.29 -15.05 18.26
N LEU A 214 -20.20 -16.38 18.32
CA LEU A 214 -20.33 -17.27 17.16
C LEU A 214 -21.73 -17.91 17.05
N GLN A 215 -22.77 -17.19 17.48
CA GLN A 215 -24.16 -17.70 17.46
C GLN A 215 -24.71 -17.97 16.05
N ARG A 216 -24.13 -17.35 15.01
CA ARG A 216 -24.49 -17.56 13.61
C ARG A 216 -23.34 -18.21 12.84
N HIS A 217 -23.67 -18.95 11.78
CA HIS A 217 -22.67 -19.43 10.84
C HIS A 217 -21.95 -18.23 10.22
N ALA A 218 -20.62 -18.25 10.26
CA ALA A 218 -19.78 -17.22 9.66
C ALA A 218 -20.21 -16.97 8.21
N LEU A 219 -20.55 -15.72 7.90
CA LEU A 219 -20.82 -15.29 6.54
C LEU A 219 -19.50 -14.81 5.92
N VAL A 220 -19.30 -15.21 4.68
CA VAL A 220 -18.12 -14.92 3.87
C VAL A 220 -17.92 -13.41 3.74
N GLY A 221 -16.75 -12.91 4.12
CA GLY A 221 -16.34 -11.54 3.80
C GLY A 221 -16.02 -11.42 2.31
N TYR A 222 -16.59 -10.42 1.63
CA TYR A 222 -16.39 -10.25 0.19
C TYR A 222 -15.22 -9.29 -0.05
N PHE A 223 -14.03 -9.85 -0.29
CA PHE A 223 -12.90 -9.09 -0.89
C PHE A 223 -13.03 -8.95 -2.41
N ASN A 224 -14.21 -9.23 -2.96
CA ASN A 224 -14.46 -9.17 -4.38
C ASN A 224 -14.59 -7.72 -4.84
N LEU A 225 -13.62 -7.29 -5.64
CA LEU A 225 -13.67 -6.03 -6.37
C LEU A 225 -14.65 -6.21 -7.53
N HIS A 226 -15.92 -5.87 -7.31
CA HIS A 226 -16.94 -5.82 -8.35
C HIS A 226 -17.06 -4.38 -8.89
N PRO A 227 -17.32 -4.16 -10.20
CA PRO A 227 -17.41 -2.81 -10.77
C PRO A 227 -18.42 -1.91 -10.06
N ASN A 228 -19.54 -2.51 -9.64
CA ASN A 228 -20.62 -1.84 -8.92
C ASN A 228 -20.53 -2.02 -7.39
N GLY A 229 -19.45 -2.61 -6.88
CA GLY A 229 -19.26 -2.86 -5.46
C GLY A 229 -18.79 -1.60 -4.72
N PRO A 230 -19.06 -1.48 -3.41
CA PRO A 230 -18.66 -0.29 -2.63
C PRO A 230 -17.15 -0.20 -2.37
N LEU A 231 -16.41 -1.31 -2.48
CA LEU A 231 -14.96 -1.38 -2.24
C LEU A 231 -14.14 -0.80 -3.39
N ALA A 232 -14.48 -1.16 -4.64
CA ALA A 232 -13.75 -0.75 -5.85
C ALA A 232 -13.52 0.77 -5.97
N PRO A 233 -14.54 1.65 -5.81
CA PRO A 233 -14.33 3.10 -5.91
C PRO A 233 -13.47 3.65 -4.76
N LEU A 234 -13.46 3.01 -3.59
CA LEU A 234 -12.63 3.45 -2.46
C LEU A 234 -11.14 3.17 -2.69
N VAL A 235 -10.80 1.96 -3.13
CA VAL A 235 -9.41 1.60 -3.45
C VAL A 235 -8.90 2.32 -4.70
N LEU A 236 -9.78 2.55 -5.68
CA LEU A 236 -9.42 3.32 -6.87
C LEU A 236 -9.14 4.78 -6.55
N LYS A 237 -9.99 5.42 -5.75
CA LYS A 237 -9.75 6.80 -5.30
C LYS A 237 -8.42 6.89 -4.56
N GLU A 238 -8.11 5.90 -3.73
CA GLU A 238 -6.86 5.84 -2.99
C GLU A 238 -5.65 5.71 -3.92
N LEU A 239 -5.70 4.82 -4.91
CA LEU A 239 -4.66 4.65 -5.91
C LEU A 239 -4.44 5.93 -6.74
N LEU A 240 -5.52 6.60 -7.15
CA LEU A 240 -5.44 7.88 -7.87
C LEU A 240 -4.81 8.98 -7.02
N ASP A 241 -5.15 9.06 -5.72
CA ASP A 241 -4.52 9.99 -4.79
C ASP A 241 -3.01 9.70 -4.66
N ARG A 242 -2.60 8.42 -4.63
CA ARG A 242 -1.17 8.03 -4.62
C ARG A 242 -0.44 8.46 -5.89
N ILE A 243 -1.03 8.23 -7.06
CA ILE A 243 -0.48 8.65 -8.35
C ILE A 243 -0.30 10.17 -8.34
N HIS A 244 -1.33 10.92 -7.95
CA HIS A 244 -1.26 12.38 -7.89
C HIS A 244 -0.16 12.87 -6.94
N ASN A 245 -0.08 12.31 -5.73
CA ASN A 245 0.94 12.69 -4.75
C ASN A 245 2.36 12.39 -5.27
N ALA A 246 2.58 11.23 -5.89
CA ALA A 246 3.85 10.87 -6.48
C ALA A 246 4.23 11.81 -7.65
N GLN A 247 3.27 12.23 -8.48
CA GLN A 247 3.50 13.22 -9.52
C GLN A 247 3.94 14.58 -8.96
N GLN A 248 3.32 15.04 -7.86
CA GLN A 248 3.69 16.30 -7.21
C GLN A 248 5.08 16.20 -6.57
N GLU A 249 5.38 15.11 -5.87
CA GLU A 249 6.70 14.84 -5.29
C GLU A 249 7.78 14.82 -6.39
N ARG A 250 7.52 14.13 -7.49
CA ARG A 250 8.41 14.09 -8.66
C ARG A 250 8.67 15.49 -9.21
N ARG A 251 7.63 16.31 -9.37
CA ARG A 251 7.74 17.68 -9.88
C ARG A 251 8.59 18.55 -8.96
N ALA A 252 8.36 18.48 -7.65
CA ALA A 252 9.16 19.21 -6.67
C ALA A 252 10.65 18.83 -6.76
N ILE A 253 10.97 17.53 -6.87
CA ILE A 253 12.36 17.07 -7.03
C ILE A 253 12.98 17.61 -8.33
N ILE A 254 12.24 17.61 -9.44
CA ILE A 254 12.74 18.17 -10.70
C ILE A 254 12.98 19.68 -10.58
N ASP A 255 12.07 20.43 -9.95
CA ASP A 255 12.24 21.87 -9.73
C ASP A 255 13.46 22.17 -8.85
N ASP A 256 13.67 21.41 -7.77
CA ASP A 256 14.85 21.51 -6.92
C ASP A 256 16.13 21.20 -7.71
N ARG A 257 16.13 20.15 -8.54
CA ARG A 257 17.25 19.83 -9.43
C ARG A 257 17.54 20.94 -10.42
N ILE A 258 16.53 21.64 -10.94
CA ILE A 258 16.72 22.81 -11.81
C ILE A 258 17.39 23.95 -11.04
N GLN A 259 16.97 24.21 -9.79
CA GLN A 259 17.61 25.23 -8.94
C GLN A 259 19.09 24.93 -8.68
N LEU A 260 19.45 23.65 -8.47
CA LEU A 260 20.84 23.22 -8.26
C LEU A 260 21.76 23.47 -9.47
N LEU A 261 21.20 23.66 -10.67
CA LEU A 261 22.00 24.06 -11.83
C LEU A 261 22.59 25.47 -11.64
N ILE A 262 21.83 26.36 -11.00
CA ILE A 262 22.18 27.77 -10.75
C ILE A 262 22.93 27.91 -9.41
N PHE A 263 22.46 27.22 -8.37
CA PHE A 263 23.00 27.28 -7.01
C PHE A 263 23.44 25.88 -6.55
N PRO A 264 24.69 25.46 -6.85
CA PRO A 264 25.15 24.10 -6.57
C PRO A 264 25.14 23.79 -5.07
N ASN A 265 24.68 22.60 -4.72
CA ASN A 265 24.77 22.05 -3.37
C ASN A 265 25.04 20.54 -3.46
N HIS A 266 26.23 20.12 -3.02
CA HIS A 266 26.71 18.75 -3.19
C HIS A 266 25.84 17.71 -2.45
N ASP A 267 25.31 18.05 -1.27
CA ASP A 267 24.48 17.14 -0.49
C ASP A 267 23.14 16.87 -1.21
N LEU A 268 22.51 17.92 -1.73
CA LEU A 268 21.28 17.78 -2.50
C LEU A 268 21.51 17.13 -3.88
N GLU A 269 22.61 17.45 -4.56
CA GLU A 269 22.97 16.82 -5.84
C GLU A 269 23.19 15.30 -5.70
N SER A 270 23.62 14.83 -4.51
CA SER A 270 23.79 13.39 -4.23
C SER A 270 22.50 12.66 -3.82
N THR A 271 21.53 13.36 -3.21
CA THR A 271 20.32 12.77 -2.61
C THR A 271 19.08 12.85 -3.49
N LEU A 272 18.96 13.88 -4.33
CA LEU A 272 17.80 14.05 -5.22
C LEU A 272 17.72 13.01 -6.34
N PRO A 273 18.80 12.60 -7.03
CA PRO A 273 18.72 11.57 -8.07
C PRO A 273 18.19 10.20 -7.59
N PRO A 274 18.67 9.60 -6.48
CA PRO A 274 18.09 8.35 -5.98
C PRO A 274 16.65 8.53 -5.49
N SER A 275 16.32 9.70 -4.92
CA SER A 275 14.93 10.01 -4.52
C SER A 275 13.99 10.07 -5.73
N LEU A 276 14.42 10.68 -6.83
CA LEU A 276 13.67 10.72 -8.08
C LEU A 276 13.40 9.32 -8.62
N ARG A 277 14.42 8.45 -8.66
CA ARG A 277 14.26 7.06 -9.10
C ARG A 277 13.24 6.29 -8.24
N SER A 278 13.29 6.46 -6.92
CA SER A 278 12.32 5.85 -6.00
C SER A 278 10.89 6.34 -6.25
N VAL A 279 10.70 7.63 -6.57
CA VAL A 279 9.39 8.17 -6.97
C VAL A 279 8.94 7.57 -8.30
N ASP A 280 9.82 7.51 -9.30
CA ASP A 280 9.53 6.96 -10.63
C ASP A 280 9.11 5.48 -10.56
N GLU A 281 9.82 4.67 -9.76
CA GLU A 281 9.48 3.26 -9.51
C GLU A 281 8.10 3.11 -8.86
N ARG A 282 7.79 3.92 -7.83
CA ARG A 282 6.46 3.91 -7.20
C ARG A 282 5.37 4.32 -8.20
N LEU A 283 5.62 5.36 -8.99
CA LEU A 283 4.65 5.85 -9.98
C LEU A 283 4.38 4.80 -11.06
N ALA A 284 5.43 4.16 -11.60
CA ALA A 284 5.31 3.09 -12.57
C ALA A 284 4.50 1.89 -12.02
N ASN A 285 4.70 1.52 -10.75
CA ASN A 285 3.93 0.47 -10.10
C ASN A 285 2.44 0.84 -10.00
N HIS A 286 2.12 2.05 -9.50
CA HIS A 286 0.73 2.50 -9.36
C HIS A 286 0.01 2.62 -10.71
N LEU A 287 0.68 3.09 -11.76
CA LEU A 287 0.12 3.17 -13.11
C LEU A 287 -0.21 1.78 -13.66
N ARG A 288 0.68 0.80 -13.46
CA ARG A 288 0.43 -0.59 -13.84
C ARG A 288 -0.81 -1.14 -13.15
N GLN A 289 -0.89 -0.95 -11.83
CA GLN A 289 -2.05 -1.35 -11.03
C GLN A 289 -3.35 -0.69 -11.52
N LEU A 290 -3.29 0.60 -11.90
CA LEU A 290 -4.44 1.34 -12.43
C LEU A 290 -4.92 0.75 -13.76
N VAL A 291 -4.01 0.39 -14.66
CA VAL A 291 -4.35 -0.22 -15.97
C VAL A 291 -4.92 -1.62 -15.78
N GLU A 292 -4.27 -2.47 -14.97
CA GLU A 292 -4.73 -3.82 -14.67
C GLU A 292 -6.13 -3.81 -14.01
N PHE A 293 -6.34 -2.91 -13.05
CA PHE A 293 -7.63 -2.79 -12.37
C PHE A 293 -8.73 -2.21 -13.26
N GLY A 294 -8.37 -1.18 -14.05
CA GLY A 294 -9.30 -0.53 -14.96
C GLY A 294 -9.82 -1.44 -16.07
N THR A 295 -8.94 -2.28 -16.62
CA THR A 295 -9.29 -3.30 -17.61
C THR A 295 -10.18 -4.39 -17.02
N GLN A 296 -9.92 -4.85 -15.80
CA GLN A 296 -10.73 -5.86 -15.12
C GLN A 296 -12.17 -5.42 -14.85
N LEU A 297 -12.40 -4.15 -14.53
CA LEU A 297 -13.70 -3.68 -14.07
C LEU A 297 -14.57 -2.98 -15.12
N SER A 298 -14.08 -2.79 -16.36
CA SER A 298 -14.82 -2.07 -17.41
C SER A 298 -15.41 -0.73 -16.92
N LEU A 299 -14.71 -0.03 -16.03
CA LEU A 299 -15.20 1.20 -15.41
C LEU A 299 -15.34 2.29 -16.48
N ASN A 300 -16.31 3.20 -16.33
CA ASN A 300 -16.46 4.42 -17.13
C ASN A 300 -15.31 5.45 -16.92
N LEU A 301 -14.23 5.06 -16.26
CA LEU A 301 -12.99 5.81 -16.23
C LEU A 301 -12.17 5.41 -17.46
N ASN A 302 -11.34 6.30 -17.97
CA ASN A 302 -10.33 5.93 -18.96
C ASN A 302 -8.94 5.84 -18.27
N PRO A 303 -8.63 4.72 -17.57
CA PRO A 303 -7.33 4.47 -16.95
C PRO A 303 -6.17 4.67 -17.93
N GLN A 304 -6.40 4.35 -19.21
CA GLN A 304 -5.41 4.57 -20.27
C GLN A 304 -5.16 6.06 -20.47
N SER A 305 -6.19 6.92 -20.51
CA SER A 305 -6.00 8.37 -20.58
C SER A 305 -5.26 8.94 -19.37
N ILE A 306 -5.57 8.48 -18.15
CA ILE A 306 -4.86 8.93 -16.93
C ILE A 306 -3.38 8.53 -16.99
N THR A 307 -3.12 7.29 -17.39
CA THR A 307 -1.76 6.77 -17.54
C THR A 307 -1.00 7.51 -18.64
N TYR A 308 -1.64 7.73 -19.79
CA TYR A 308 -1.08 8.48 -20.90
C TYR A 308 -0.72 9.91 -20.48
N GLN A 309 -1.63 10.62 -19.81
CA GLN A 309 -1.38 11.97 -19.29
C GLN A 309 -0.20 11.97 -18.31
N CYS A 310 -0.11 10.97 -17.43
CA CYS A 310 1.01 10.86 -16.50
C CYS A 310 2.35 10.65 -17.23
N LEU A 311 2.42 9.74 -18.20
CA LEU A 311 3.62 9.50 -19.00
C LEU A 311 4.00 10.74 -19.82
N LEU A 312 3.01 11.49 -20.31
CA LEU A 312 3.21 12.77 -20.98
C LEU A 312 3.84 13.80 -20.03
N ASP A 313 3.33 13.95 -18.82
CA ASP A 313 3.87 14.88 -17.82
C ASP A 313 5.31 14.51 -17.40
N ILE A 314 5.59 13.21 -17.25
CA ILE A 314 6.94 12.68 -17.01
C ILE A 314 7.88 13.09 -18.15
N THR A 315 7.46 12.87 -19.40
CA THR A 315 8.26 13.18 -20.59
C THR A 315 8.52 14.69 -20.72
N LEU A 316 7.50 15.52 -20.47
CA LEU A 316 7.59 16.98 -20.53
C LEU A 316 8.53 17.56 -19.46
N SER A 317 8.45 17.05 -18.24
CA SER A 317 9.32 17.50 -17.15
C SER A 317 10.78 17.07 -17.34
N SER A 318 11.02 15.87 -17.88
CA SER A 318 12.38 15.44 -18.26
C SER A 318 12.94 16.29 -19.41
N GLN A 319 12.10 16.71 -20.37
CA GLN A 319 12.48 17.68 -21.38
C GLN A 319 12.80 19.06 -20.79
N GLN A 320 12.01 19.53 -19.84
CA GLN A 320 12.25 20.81 -19.16
C GLN A 320 13.59 20.80 -18.42
N PHE A 321 13.89 19.73 -17.69
CA PHE A 321 15.18 19.56 -17.02
C PHE A 321 16.34 19.56 -18.03
N LEU A 322 16.22 18.81 -19.13
CA LEU A 322 17.20 18.79 -20.21
C LEU A 322 17.49 20.21 -20.75
N ARG A 323 16.44 20.98 -21.06
CA ARG A 323 16.59 22.36 -21.56
C ARG A 323 17.21 23.29 -20.51
N ALA A 324 16.91 23.10 -19.24
CA ALA A 324 17.51 23.88 -18.16
C ALA A 324 19.04 23.65 -18.07
N VAL A 325 19.48 22.39 -18.21
CA VAL A 325 20.91 22.05 -18.24
C VAL A 325 21.61 22.66 -19.45
N GLU A 326 20.99 22.59 -20.63
CA GLU A 326 21.53 23.23 -21.85
C GLU A 326 21.67 24.75 -21.68
N SER A 327 20.68 25.40 -21.09
CA SER A 327 20.71 26.83 -20.79
C SER A 327 21.81 27.18 -19.79
N ALA A 328 21.96 26.40 -18.71
CA ALA A 328 23.01 26.60 -17.71
C ALA A 328 24.42 26.49 -18.32
N LEU A 329 24.64 25.49 -19.19
CA LEU A 329 25.91 25.33 -19.92
C LEU A 329 26.21 26.48 -20.90
N ALA A 330 25.18 27.01 -21.55
CA ALA A 330 25.30 28.11 -22.50
C ALA A 330 25.61 29.44 -21.81
N GLN A 331 25.06 29.66 -20.61
CA GLN A 331 25.27 30.87 -19.81
C GLN A 331 26.63 30.89 -19.09
N LEU A 332 27.26 29.72 -18.88
CA LEU A 332 28.54 29.63 -18.18
C LEU A 332 29.72 29.98 -19.11
N PRO A 333 30.53 31.03 -18.85
CA PRO A 333 31.66 31.39 -19.70
C PRO A 333 32.72 30.28 -19.76
N SER A 334 33.42 30.17 -20.90
CA SER A 334 34.58 29.27 -21.03
C SER A 334 35.80 29.94 -20.40
N SER A 335 36.12 29.55 -19.17
CA SER A 335 37.23 30.07 -18.34
C SER A 335 37.78 28.93 -17.48
N PRO A 336 39.08 28.89 -17.16
CA PRO A 336 39.66 27.89 -16.25
C PRO A 336 38.94 27.78 -14.90
N SER A 337 38.41 28.91 -14.39
CA SER A 337 37.63 28.95 -13.15
C SER A 337 36.32 28.17 -13.20
N ASN A 338 35.82 27.90 -14.41
CA ASN A 338 34.53 27.27 -14.67
C ASN A 338 34.67 25.84 -15.20
N ASP A 339 35.88 25.34 -15.47
CA ASP A 339 36.10 24.06 -16.15
C ASP A 339 35.53 22.87 -15.36
N GLN A 340 35.68 22.90 -14.04
CA GLN A 340 35.09 21.88 -13.16
C GLN A 340 33.56 21.87 -13.30
N ARG A 341 32.91 23.03 -13.14
CA ARG A 341 31.45 23.13 -13.24
C ARG A 341 30.93 22.81 -14.65
N ARG A 342 31.67 23.16 -15.70
CA ARG A 342 31.34 22.75 -17.10
C ARG A 342 31.42 21.24 -17.26
N THR A 343 32.37 20.58 -16.61
CA THR A 343 32.52 19.12 -16.64
C THR A 343 31.36 18.44 -15.93
N GLU A 344 30.98 18.92 -14.74
CA GLU A 344 29.80 18.45 -13.99
C GLU A 344 28.51 18.62 -14.79
N LEU A 345 28.24 19.83 -15.32
CA LEU A 345 27.05 20.10 -16.12
C LEU A 345 27.00 19.28 -17.41
N ARG A 346 28.14 18.94 -18.03
CA ARG A 346 28.19 18.03 -19.18
C ARG A 346 27.84 16.59 -18.79
N ALA A 347 28.28 16.13 -17.62
CA ALA A 347 27.88 14.82 -17.10
C ALA A 347 26.37 14.77 -16.82
N ILE A 348 25.83 15.82 -16.18
CA ILE A 348 24.39 15.98 -15.93
C ILE A 348 23.61 16.02 -17.25
N LEU A 349 24.11 16.73 -18.27
CA LEU A 349 23.47 16.81 -19.59
C LEU A 349 23.36 15.43 -20.24
N ASN A 350 24.41 14.60 -20.14
CA ASN A 350 24.39 13.25 -20.69
C ASN A 350 23.37 12.36 -19.97
N SER A 351 23.28 12.46 -18.64
CA SER A 351 22.23 11.77 -17.86
C SER A 351 20.84 12.25 -18.26
N ALA A 352 20.60 13.57 -18.32
CA ALA A 352 19.31 14.14 -18.69
C ALA A 352 18.85 13.72 -20.10
N LYS A 353 19.79 13.57 -21.05
CA LYS A 353 19.50 13.05 -22.39
C LYS A 353 19.09 11.58 -22.36
N ALA A 354 19.72 10.76 -21.51
CA ALA A 354 19.36 9.36 -21.35
C ALA A 354 17.97 9.22 -20.70
N ASP A 355 17.72 9.98 -19.63
CA ASP A 355 16.43 10.00 -18.90
C ASP A 355 15.28 10.43 -19.84
N PHE A 356 15.44 11.55 -20.55
CA PHE A 356 14.43 12.01 -21.52
C PHE A 356 14.17 11.00 -22.63
N ARG A 357 15.20 10.30 -23.13
CA ARG A 357 15.02 9.25 -24.15
C ARG A 357 14.21 8.08 -23.60
N PHE A 358 14.53 7.64 -22.38
CA PHE A 358 13.81 6.55 -21.72
C PHE A 358 12.33 6.89 -21.52
N ASP A 359 12.03 8.09 -21.02
CA ASP A 359 10.65 8.54 -20.81
C ASP A 359 9.90 8.67 -22.13
N TYR A 360 10.54 9.23 -23.16
CA TYR A 360 9.96 9.36 -24.49
C TYR A 360 9.64 7.99 -25.12
N PHE A 361 10.54 7.01 -24.98
CA PHE A 361 10.30 5.65 -25.47
C PHE A 361 9.17 4.98 -24.70
N THR A 362 9.11 5.17 -23.38
CA THR A 362 8.03 4.64 -22.53
C THR A 362 6.67 5.21 -22.93
N LEU A 363 6.58 6.52 -23.18
CA LEU A 363 5.36 7.17 -23.67
C LEU A 363 4.95 6.66 -25.07
N ARG A 364 5.93 6.40 -25.94
CA ARG A 364 5.69 5.90 -27.31
C ARG A 364 5.30 4.43 -27.35
N ASP A 365 5.85 3.63 -26.45
CA ASP A 365 5.54 2.21 -26.28
C ASP A 365 4.17 2.01 -25.61
N PHE A 366 3.67 3.01 -24.87
CA PHE A 366 2.31 3.01 -24.34
C PHE A 366 1.32 3.26 -25.50
N ASP A 367 0.19 2.53 -25.51
CA ASP A 367 -0.80 2.45 -26.60
C ASP A 367 -1.09 3.77 -27.35
N SER A 368 -1.63 3.65 -28.57
CA SER A 368 -1.93 4.79 -29.45
C SER A 368 -2.60 5.95 -28.69
N PRO A 369 -2.16 7.21 -28.89
CA PRO A 369 -2.64 8.35 -28.12
C PRO A 369 -4.17 8.42 -28.19
N PRO A 370 -4.89 8.57 -27.06
CA PRO A 370 -6.31 8.86 -27.12
C PRO A 370 -6.52 10.13 -27.99
N PRO A 371 -7.62 10.22 -28.76
CA PRO A 371 -7.81 11.27 -29.77
C PRO A 371 -7.54 12.69 -29.25
N ASP A 372 -7.84 12.94 -27.98
CA ASP A 372 -7.67 14.23 -27.30
C ASP A 372 -6.20 14.65 -27.08
N PHE A 373 -5.24 13.72 -27.16
CA PHE A 373 -3.82 13.97 -26.87
C PHE A 373 -2.93 14.13 -28.11
N GLN A 374 -3.47 14.00 -29.32
CA GLN A 374 -2.69 14.12 -30.56
C GLN A 374 -2.00 15.50 -30.70
N LYS A 375 -2.61 16.57 -30.19
CA LYS A 375 -2.02 17.92 -30.20
C LYS A 375 -0.83 18.05 -29.25
N SER A 376 -0.84 17.36 -28.11
CA SER A 376 0.21 17.48 -27.07
C SER A 376 1.53 16.84 -27.47
N LEU A 377 1.51 15.83 -28.36
CA LEU A 377 2.73 15.24 -28.94
C LEU A 377 3.57 16.25 -29.75
N SER A 378 2.94 17.30 -30.29
CA SER A 378 3.65 18.35 -31.02
C SER A 378 4.47 19.29 -30.10
N VAL A 379 4.17 19.32 -28.80
CA VAL A 379 4.85 20.16 -27.81
C VAL A 379 6.16 19.53 -27.32
N ILE A 380 6.22 18.19 -27.27
CA ILE A 380 7.42 17.43 -26.87
C ILE A 380 8.54 17.56 -27.91
N THR A 381 8.23 18.03 -29.11
CA THR A 381 9.17 17.99 -30.23
C THR A 381 10.36 18.95 -30.05
N PRO A 382 11.61 18.45 -30.00
CA PRO A 382 12.80 19.29 -30.04
C PRO A 382 13.01 19.87 -31.46
N ARG A 383 14.05 20.70 -31.65
CA ARG A 383 14.45 21.24 -32.97
C ARG A 383 14.53 20.11 -34.01
N LEU A 384 14.21 20.40 -35.27
CA LEU A 384 14.01 19.40 -36.34
C LEU A 384 15.12 18.33 -36.41
N PHE A 385 16.37 18.72 -36.22
CA PHE A 385 17.52 17.81 -36.26
C PHE A 385 17.57 16.84 -35.07
N ASP A 386 17.29 17.33 -33.87
CA ASP A 386 17.22 16.50 -32.65
C ASP A 386 16.02 15.55 -32.69
N ARG A 387 14.93 15.97 -33.34
CA ARG A 387 13.77 15.11 -33.61
C ARG A 387 14.16 13.93 -34.49
N ILE A 388 14.89 14.16 -35.58
CA ILE A 388 15.32 13.08 -36.49
C ILE A 388 16.22 12.07 -35.75
N LYS A 389 17.17 12.54 -34.94
CA LYS A 389 18.02 11.66 -34.14
C LYS A 389 17.24 10.86 -33.10
N LEU A 390 16.27 11.50 -32.43
CA LEU A 390 15.43 10.84 -31.44
C LEU A 390 14.56 9.75 -32.08
N GLU A 391 13.94 10.04 -33.23
CA GLU A 391 13.12 9.10 -34.00
C GLU A 391 13.95 7.92 -34.54
N ALA A 392 15.16 8.19 -35.05
CA ALA A 392 16.09 7.13 -35.48
C ALA A 392 16.48 6.22 -34.30
N SER A 393 16.76 6.82 -33.13
CA SER A 393 17.07 6.08 -31.90
C SER A 393 15.89 5.24 -31.42
N TYR A 394 14.65 5.75 -31.49
CA TYR A 394 13.44 5.01 -31.14
C TYR A 394 13.23 3.81 -32.06
N ARG A 395 13.37 3.98 -33.38
CA ARG A 395 13.25 2.88 -34.35
C ARG A 395 14.25 1.76 -34.08
N SER A 396 15.50 2.10 -33.78
CA SER A 396 16.53 1.11 -33.41
C SER A 396 16.16 0.36 -32.14
N TYR A 397 15.75 1.07 -31.09
CA TYR A 397 15.27 0.49 -29.83
C TYR A 397 14.07 -0.45 -30.04
N TYR A 398 13.07 -0.02 -30.80
CA TYR A 398 11.87 -0.82 -31.10
C TYR A 398 12.21 -2.12 -31.83
N LEU A 399 13.10 -2.07 -32.83
CA LEU A 399 13.58 -3.26 -33.55
C LEU A 399 14.34 -4.22 -32.63
N GLN A 400 15.20 -3.71 -31.75
CA GLN A 400 15.91 -4.54 -30.77
C GLN A 400 14.97 -5.23 -29.78
N ARG A 401 13.88 -4.56 -29.41
CA ARG A 401 12.86 -5.12 -28.51
C ARG A 401 12.09 -6.25 -29.18
N LEU A 402 11.69 -6.08 -30.45
CA LEU A 402 11.05 -7.14 -31.23
C LEU A 402 11.93 -8.39 -31.35
N LEU A 403 13.22 -8.21 -31.64
CA LEU A 403 14.20 -9.31 -31.75
C LEU A 403 14.45 -10.08 -30.45
N LYS A 404 14.04 -9.56 -29.29
CA LYS A 404 14.16 -10.22 -27.98
C LYS A 404 12.88 -10.95 -27.56
N MET A 405 11.78 -10.77 -28.30
CA MET A 405 10.49 -11.40 -28.04
C MET A 405 10.27 -12.67 -28.88
N ASP A 406 11.13 -12.92 -29.86
CA ASP A 406 11.35 -14.21 -30.55
C ASP A 406 12.44 -15.00 -29.83
#